data_AF-G4ZXZ8-F1
#
_entry.id   AF-G4ZXZ8-F1
#
_cell.length_a   1.000
_cell.length_b   1.000
_cell.length_c   1.000
_cell.angle_alpha   90.00
_cell.angle_beta   90.00
_cell.angle_gamma   90.00
#
_symmetry.space_group_name_H-M   'P 1'
#
loop_
_entity.id
_entity.type
_entity.pdbx_description
1 polymer ?
#
loop_
_entity_poly.entity_id
_entity_poly.type
_entity_poly.pdbx_seq_one_letter_code
_entity_poly.pdbx_strand_id
1 'polypeptide(L)'
;MSRGSSHQQSPSILERYAQTVPLSASCQSVQKRCLFPDCTKMSVSKGLCRGHGGGRRCHFAGGCTKSAQSRSMFCWAHGGGQRCDMDGCMRSRKTKHFCVAHVRHEAEGARSDQLLAGKNSRAPHTRRSRYVPVPTRTHHLPSQRLLPSLGQALSAASLSLPSFPILPEVRARCIDE
;
A
#
# COMPACT_ATOMS: atom_id res chain seq x y z
N MET A 1 -23.16 66.13 32.70
CA MET A 1 -22.32 65.79 31.52
C MET A 1 -21.70 64.42 31.79
N SER A 2 -22.39 63.34 31.44
CA SER A 2 -21.94 61.97 31.77
C SER A 2 -21.50 61.29 30.48
N ARG A 3 -20.20 61.29 30.19
CA ARG A 3 -19.64 60.56 29.05
C ARG A 3 -19.33 59.13 29.49
N GLY A 4 -19.99 58.19 28.83
CA GLY A 4 -19.97 56.76 29.15
C GLY A 4 -18.57 56.16 29.05
N SER A 5 -18.29 55.26 30.00
CA SER A 5 -17.09 54.43 30.01
C SER A 5 -17.21 53.39 28.90
N SER A 6 -16.49 53.58 27.81
CA SER A 6 -16.37 52.62 26.71
C SER A 6 -15.52 51.43 27.18
N HIS A 7 -16.17 50.45 27.79
CA HIS A 7 -15.56 49.15 28.06
C HIS A 7 -15.21 48.48 26.72
N GLN A 8 -13.92 48.49 26.39
CA GLN A 8 -13.39 47.66 25.31
C GLN A 8 -13.34 46.21 25.80
N GLN A 9 -14.41 45.45 25.55
CA GLN A 9 -14.41 44.01 25.76
C GLN A 9 -13.47 43.38 24.73
N SER A 10 -12.34 42.84 25.21
CA SER A 10 -11.45 42.06 24.36
C SER A 10 -12.12 40.74 23.99
N PRO A 11 -12.00 40.29 22.73
CA PRO A 11 -12.68 39.08 22.28
C PRO A 11 -12.14 37.86 23.03
N SER A 12 -13.06 36.95 23.37
CA SER A 12 -12.72 35.70 24.04
C SER A 12 -11.72 34.88 23.20
N ILE A 13 -11.01 33.95 23.83
CA ILE A 13 -10.11 33.04 23.11
C ILE A 13 -10.86 32.26 22.03
N LEU A 14 -12.12 31.90 22.29
CA LEU A 14 -13.00 31.23 21.32
C LEU A 14 -13.31 32.12 20.10
N GLU A 15 -13.56 33.43 20.31
CA GLU A 15 -13.78 34.38 19.20
C GLU A 15 -12.55 34.62 18.34
N ARG A 16 -11.37 34.71 18.96
CA ARG A 16 -10.11 34.79 18.21
C ARG A 16 -9.82 33.52 17.41
N TYR A 17 -10.18 32.36 17.95
CA TYR A 17 -10.00 31.09 17.24
C TYR A 17 -10.96 30.96 16.04
N ALA A 18 -12.23 31.38 16.19
CA ALA A 18 -13.22 31.35 15.11
C ALA A 18 -12.85 32.22 13.89
N GLN A 19 -12.07 33.28 14.09
CA GLN A 19 -11.63 34.19 13.02
C GLN A 19 -10.37 33.70 12.28
N THR A 20 -9.57 32.82 12.89
CA THR A 20 -8.31 32.31 12.31
C THR A 20 -8.45 30.94 11.66
N VAL A 21 -9.54 30.21 11.95
CA VAL A 21 -9.86 28.95 11.27
C VAL A 21 -10.61 29.30 9.97
N PRO A 22 -10.00 29.15 8.78
CA PRO A 22 -10.79 29.23 7.56
C PRO A 22 -11.83 28.12 7.64
N LEU A 23 -13.11 28.47 7.52
CA LEU A 23 -14.27 27.56 7.47
C LEU A 23 -14.18 26.51 6.33
N SER A 24 -13.07 26.45 5.60
CA SER A 24 -12.71 25.45 4.61
C SER A 24 -11.83 24.30 5.13
N ALA A 25 -11.38 24.34 6.40
CA ALA A 25 -10.71 23.22 7.06
C ALA A 25 -11.71 22.17 7.63
N SER A 26 -13.01 22.35 7.38
CA SER A 26 -13.96 21.25 7.49
C SER A 26 -13.68 20.28 6.34
N CYS A 27 -13.51 19.01 6.70
CA CYS A 27 -13.26 17.87 5.83
C CYS A 27 -14.39 17.71 4.79
N GLN A 28 -14.46 18.60 3.82
CA GLN A 28 -15.43 18.59 2.74
C GLN A 28 -15.01 17.53 1.74
N SER A 29 -15.18 16.28 2.15
CA SER A 29 -15.33 15.16 1.24
C SER A 29 -16.65 15.27 0.49
N VAL A 30 -16.89 16.41 -0.18
CA VAL A 30 -17.87 16.47 -1.26
C VAL A 30 -17.34 15.49 -2.29
N GLN A 31 -17.93 14.29 -2.35
CA GLN A 31 -17.45 13.22 -3.21
C GLN A 31 -17.45 13.71 -4.67
N LYS A 32 -16.26 14.04 -5.17
CA LYS A 32 -16.09 14.65 -6.49
C LYS A 32 -16.39 13.60 -7.57
N ARG A 33 -16.95 14.03 -8.70
CA ARG A 33 -17.11 13.18 -9.90
C ARG A 33 -15.74 12.77 -10.44
N CYS A 34 -15.74 11.73 -11.26
CA CYS A 34 -14.55 11.30 -11.98
C CYS A 34 -14.03 12.44 -12.86
N LEU A 35 -12.73 12.73 -12.81
CA LEU A 35 -12.02 13.73 -13.61
C LEU A 35 -11.87 13.33 -15.09
N PHE A 36 -12.31 12.13 -15.45
CA PHE A 36 -12.23 11.68 -16.84
C PHE A 36 -13.34 12.38 -17.62
N PRO A 37 -13.05 12.91 -18.83
CA PRO A 37 -14.06 13.60 -19.64
C PRO A 37 -15.30 12.73 -19.81
N ASP A 38 -16.47 13.35 -19.74
CA ASP A 38 -17.79 12.70 -19.91
C ASP A 38 -18.12 11.57 -18.92
N CYS A 39 -17.35 11.42 -17.83
CA CYS A 39 -17.62 10.40 -16.82
C CYS A 39 -18.50 10.93 -15.69
N THR A 40 -19.75 10.46 -15.65
CA THR A 40 -20.71 10.77 -14.58
C THR A 40 -20.49 9.97 -13.31
N LYS A 41 -19.58 8.99 -13.31
CA LYS A 41 -19.29 8.12 -12.16
C LYS A 41 -18.56 8.89 -11.05
N MET A 42 -18.76 8.47 -9.81
CA MET A 42 -18.10 9.07 -8.66
C MET A 42 -16.62 8.71 -8.58
N SER A 43 -15.79 9.65 -8.14
CA SER A 43 -14.39 9.38 -7.88
C SER A 43 -14.22 8.57 -6.59
N VAL A 44 -13.34 7.58 -6.65
CA VAL A 44 -12.99 6.73 -5.49
C VAL A 44 -11.66 7.20 -4.90
N SER A 45 -10.68 7.47 -5.75
CA SER A 45 -9.38 8.00 -5.35
C SER A 45 -8.73 8.72 -6.53
N LYS A 46 -7.79 9.64 -6.26
CA LYS A 46 -7.07 10.40 -7.31
C LYS A 46 -8.00 11.13 -8.27
N GLY A 47 -9.23 11.44 -7.84
CA GLY A 47 -10.25 12.02 -8.71
C GLY A 47 -10.82 11.07 -9.77
N LEU A 48 -10.51 9.77 -9.77
CA LEU A 48 -10.97 8.83 -10.80
C LEU A 48 -11.95 7.81 -10.23
N CYS A 49 -12.88 7.34 -11.05
CA CYS A 49 -13.82 6.26 -10.71
C CYS A 49 -13.15 4.89 -10.85
N ARG A 50 -13.77 3.83 -10.32
CA ARG A 50 -13.23 2.46 -10.34
C ARG A 50 -12.86 1.95 -11.75
N GLY A 51 -13.63 2.35 -12.78
CA GLY A 51 -13.34 2.00 -14.17
C GLY A 51 -12.14 2.75 -14.75
N HIS A 52 -11.97 4.02 -14.38
CA HIS A 52 -10.89 4.87 -14.88
C HIS A 52 -9.66 4.89 -13.97
N GLY A 53 -9.52 3.92 -13.06
CA GLY A 53 -8.35 3.77 -12.21
C GLY A 53 -8.40 4.43 -10.84
N GLY A 54 -9.59 4.81 -10.41
CA GLY A 54 -9.89 5.00 -9.00
C GLY A 54 -9.78 3.69 -8.21
N GLY A 55 -9.23 3.78 -7.01
CA GLY A 55 -8.97 2.66 -6.13
C GLY A 55 -7.61 2.00 -6.35
N ARG A 56 -7.32 1.02 -5.49
CA ARG A 56 -6.06 0.26 -5.52
C ARG A 56 -6.11 -0.83 -6.59
N ARG A 57 -4.98 -1.11 -7.23
CA ARG A 57 -4.80 -2.19 -8.22
C ARG A 57 -4.13 -3.40 -7.60
N CYS A 58 -4.34 -4.56 -8.22
CA CYS A 58 -3.75 -5.82 -7.78
C CYS A 58 -2.22 -5.77 -7.92
N HIS A 59 -1.50 -5.96 -6.82
CA HIS A 59 -0.03 -5.93 -6.80
C HIS A 59 0.60 -7.28 -7.20
N PHE A 60 -0.07 -8.04 -8.06
CA PHE A 60 0.46 -9.32 -8.52
C PHE A 60 1.58 -9.06 -9.54
N ALA A 61 2.71 -9.74 -9.38
CA ALA A 61 3.94 -9.52 -10.17
C ALA A 61 3.72 -9.61 -11.69
N GLY A 62 2.71 -10.35 -12.15
CA GLY A 62 2.33 -10.44 -13.56
C GLY A 62 1.53 -9.25 -14.13
N GLY A 63 1.55 -8.07 -13.49
CA GLY A 63 0.92 -6.87 -14.05
C GLY A 63 -0.61 -6.90 -14.07
N CYS A 64 -1.25 -7.38 -13.01
CA CYS A 64 -2.71 -7.53 -12.97
C CYS A 64 -3.43 -6.16 -12.89
N THR A 65 -4.24 -5.84 -13.90
CA THR A 65 -5.02 -4.60 -13.97
C THR A 65 -6.29 -4.61 -13.11
N LYS A 66 -6.65 -5.76 -12.53
CA LYS A 66 -7.86 -5.89 -11.69
C LYS A 66 -7.75 -5.07 -10.41
N SER A 67 -8.89 -4.54 -9.94
CA SER A 67 -8.94 -3.80 -8.68
C SER A 67 -8.62 -4.70 -7.48
N ALA A 68 -7.85 -4.16 -6.55
CA ALA A 68 -7.61 -4.80 -5.27
C ALA A 68 -8.87 -4.76 -4.40
N GLN A 69 -9.10 -5.82 -3.63
CA GLN A 69 -10.31 -5.94 -2.81
C GLN A 69 -10.07 -5.39 -1.40
N SER A 70 -10.92 -4.47 -0.96
CA SER A 70 -10.96 -3.93 0.42
C SER A 70 -9.57 -3.58 0.99
N ARG A 71 -9.14 -4.22 2.08
CA ARG A 71 -7.84 -4.01 2.75
C ARG A 71 -6.68 -4.79 2.11
N SER A 72 -6.97 -5.75 1.23
CA SER A 72 -5.95 -6.61 0.60
C SER A 72 -5.37 -5.97 -0.66
N MET A 73 -4.07 -6.16 -0.94
CA MET A 73 -3.38 -5.65 -2.15
C MET A 73 -3.67 -6.43 -3.42
N PHE A 74 -4.48 -7.50 -3.32
CA PHE A 74 -4.74 -8.40 -4.42
C PHE A 74 -6.20 -8.32 -4.87
N CYS A 75 -6.45 -8.69 -6.12
CA CYS A 75 -7.81 -8.86 -6.64
C CYS A 75 -8.40 -10.21 -6.21
N TRP A 76 -9.71 -10.40 -6.42
CA TRP A 76 -10.39 -11.67 -6.12
C TRP A 76 -9.63 -12.93 -6.58
N ALA A 77 -9.07 -12.91 -7.80
CA ALA A 77 -8.38 -14.06 -8.37
C ALA A 77 -7.01 -14.31 -7.72
N HIS A 78 -6.33 -13.27 -7.25
CA HIS A 78 -4.98 -13.34 -6.71
C HIS A 78 -4.94 -13.30 -5.18
N GLY A 79 -6.02 -13.72 -4.51
CA GLY A 79 -6.09 -13.78 -3.05
C GLY A 79 -6.65 -12.53 -2.37
N GLY A 80 -7.33 -11.67 -3.12
CA GLY A 80 -8.03 -10.51 -2.58
C GLY A 80 -9.30 -10.90 -1.82
N GLY A 81 -9.57 -10.21 -0.71
CA GLY A 81 -10.73 -10.46 0.14
C GLY A 81 -10.58 -11.67 1.07
N GLN A 82 -11.48 -11.80 2.05
CA GLN A 82 -11.51 -12.92 2.99
C GLN A 82 -12.26 -14.11 2.39
N ARG A 83 -11.76 -15.33 2.57
CA ARG A 83 -12.42 -16.55 2.12
C ARG A 83 -13.39 -17.07 3.17
N CYS A 84 -14.30 -17.91 2.74
CA CYS A 84 -15.15 -18.67 3.63
C CYS A 84 -14.29 -19.57 4.51
N ASP A 85 -14.58 -19.64 5.80
CA ASP A 85 -13.82 -20.46 6.75
C ASP A 85 -14.14 -21.96 6.64
N MET A 86 -15.15 -22.34 5.86
CA MET A 86 -15.55 -23.73 5.64
C MET A 86 -14.54 -24.44 4.74
N ASP A 87 -14.15 -25.65 5.14
CA ASP A 87 -13.12 -26.43 4.46
C ASP A 87 -13.47 -26.70 2.98
N GLY A 88 -12.51 -26.41 2.10
CA GLY A 88 -12.69 -26.56 0.65
C GLY A 88 -13.50 -25.44 -0.02
N CYS A 89 -14.01 -24.45 0.71
CA CYS A 89 -14.78 -23.36 0.11
C CYS A 89 -13.91 -22.18 -0.36
N MET A 90 -13.79 -22.00 -1.67
CA MET A 90 -13.03 -20.87 -2.26
C MET A 90 -13.85 -19.57 -2.41
N ARG A 91 -15.12 -19.59 -2.00
CA ARG A 91 -16.02 -18.42 -2.09
C ARG A 91 -15.58 -17.35 -1.08
N SER A 92 -15.83 -16.08 -1.39
CA SER A 92 -15.56 -15.02 -0.41
C SER A 92 -16.57 -15.06 0.72
N ARG A 93 -16.05 -14.73 1.89
CA ARG A 93 -16.82 -14.46 3.08
C ARG A 93 -17.74 -13.27 2.85
N LYS A 94 -19.01 -13.42 3.24
CA LYS A 94 -19.96 -12.31 3.29
C LYS A 94 -20.24 -11.90 4.73
N THR A 95 -20.22 -12.84 5.67
CA THR A 95 -20.39 -12.60 7.12
C THR A 95 -19.03 -12.50 7.82
N LYS A 96 -19.04 -12.57 9.16
CA LYS A 96 -17.81 -12.65 9.96
C LYS A 96 -17.08 -13.97 9.77
N HIS A 97 -17.66 -15.05 9.24
CA HIS A 97 -16.94 -16.32 9.07
C HIS A 97 -17.18 -17.03 7.72
N PHE A 98 -18.34 -16.85 7.10
CA PHE A 98 -18.75 -17.71 6.00
C PHE A 98 -19.26 -16.94 4.77
N CYS A 99 -19.33 -17.65 3.64
CA CYS A 99 -20.00 -17.19 2.43
C CYS A 99 -21.52 -17.36 2.54
N VAL A 100 -22.28 -16.79 1.60
CA VAL A 100 -23.76 -16.82 1.62
C VAL A 100 -24.33 -18.24 1.69
N ALA A 101 -23.69 -19.22 1.04
CA ALA A 101 -24.12 -20.61 1.09
C ALA A 101 -23.80 -21.30 2.43
N HIS A 102 -22.81 -20.81 3.18
CA HIS A 102 -22.30 -21.46 4.39
C HIS A 102 -22.60 -20.65 5.66
N VAL A 103 -23.49 -19.67 5.61
CA VAL A 103 -23.86 -18.80 6.75
C VAL A 103 -24.30 -19.60 7.98
N ARG A 104 -24.83 -20.81 7.78
CA ARG A 104 -25.32 -21.69 8.85
C ARG A 104 -24.23 -22.59 9.49
N HIS A 105 -23.02 -22.63 8.94
CA HIS A 105 -21.89 -23.39 9.53
C HIS A 105 -21.22 -22.65 10.71
N GLU A 106 -21.72 -21.47 11.10
CA GLU A 106 -21.26 -20.71 12.28
C GLU A 106 -21.42 -21.50 13.60
N ALA A 107 -22.30 -22.51 13.66
CA ALA A 107 -22.60 -23.27 14.87
C ALA A 107 -21.72 -24.51 15.12
N GLU A 108 -21.07 -25.06 14.10
CA GLU A 108 -20.35 -26.35 14.20
C GLU A 108 -18.87 -26.17 14.59
N GLY A 109 -18.26 -25.03 14.21
CA GLY A 109 -16.85 -24.71 14.50
C GLY A 109 -16.56 -24.31 15.96
N ALA A 110 -17.58 -24.22 16.81
CA ALA A 110 -17.42 -23.99 18.26
C ALA A 110 -17.34 -25.29 19.07
N ARG A 111 -17.63 -26.45 18.47
CA ARG A 111 -17.65 -27.75 19.17
C ARG A 111 -16.39 -28.59 18.94
N SER A 112 -15.60 -28.32 17.89
CA SER A 112 -14.39 -29.10 17.59
C SER A 112 -13.17 -28.76 18.47
N ASP A 113 -13.19 -27.64 19.20
CA ASP A 113 -12.08 -27.25 20.09
C ASP A 113 -12.20 -27.83 21.52
N GLN A 114 -13.27 -28.56 21.86
CA GLN A 114 -13.50 -29.07 23.23
C GLN A 114 -13.05 -30.52 23.49
N LEU A 115 -12.64 -31.30 22.47
CA LEU A 115 -12.26 -32.71 22.68
C LEU A 115 -10.74 -32.98 22.72
N LEU A 116 -9.90 -31.94 22.69
CA LEU A 116 -8.43 -32.07 22.83
C LEU A 116 -7.82 -31.08 23.84
N ALA A 117 -8.58 -30.61 24.82
CA ALA A 117 -8.08 -29.73 25.88
C ALA A 117 -7.46 -30.52 27.05
N GLY A 118 -6.29 -31.11 26.82
CA GLY A 118 -5.36 -31.55 27.86
C GLY A 118 -4.40 -30.42 28.24
N LYS A 119 -4.80 -29.60 29.22
CA LYS A 119 -3.99 -28.85 30.21
C LYS A 119 -2.77 -28.02 29.71
N ASN A 120 -2.94 -26.70 29.88
CA ASN A 120 -1.96 -25.70 30.30
C ASN A 120 -0.89 -25.24 29.29
N SER A 121 -1.16 -24.13 28.59
CA SER A 121 -0.21 -23.03 28.32
C SER A 121 -0.97 -21.88 27.65
N ARG A 122 -1.01 -20.73 28.30
CA ARG A 122 -1.59 -19.50 27.79
C ARG A 122 -0.71 -19.00 26.63
N ALA A 123 -1.20 -19.10 25.39
CA ALA A 123 -0.63 -18.43 24.21
C ALA A 123 -1.76 -17.73 23.43
N PRO A 124 -1.53 -16.49 22.93
CA PRO A 124 -2.57 -15.75 22.21
C PRO A 124 -2.87 -16.39 20.85
N HIS A 125 -4.15 -16.42 20.48
CA HIS A 125 -4.65 -16.90 19.20
C HIS A 125 -4.02 -16.13 18.02
N THR A 126 -2.89 -16.61 17.52
CA THR A 126 -2.49 -16.38 16.14
C THR A 126 -3.19 -17.45 15.29
N ARG A 127 -4.47 -17.24 14.94
CA ARG A 127 -5.12 -18.05 13.90
C ARG A 127 -4.42 -17.70 12.59
N ARG A 128 -3.40 -18.52 12.31
CA ARG A 128 -2.42 -18.34 11.26
C ARG A 128 -3.14 -18.22 9.92
N SER A 129 -3.04 -17.02 9.37
CA SER A 129 -3.21 -16.73 7.96
C SER A 129 -2.52 -17.82 7.15
N ARG A 130 -3.28 -18.76 6.59
CA ARG A 130 -2.81 -19.51 5.41
C ARG A 130 -3.01 -18.59 4.20
N TYR A 131 -2.23 -17.52 4.20
CA TYR A 131 -1.72 -16.96 2.96
C TYR A 131 -1.12 -18.13 2.19
N VAL A 132 -1.75 -18.53 1.09
CA VAL A 132 -1.09 -19.39 0.12
C VAL A 132 -0.03 -18.50 -0.53
N PRO A 133 1.27 -18.77 -0.34
CA PRO A 133 2.28 -18.04 -1.05
C PRO A 133 2.01 -18.19 -2.55
N VAL A 134 1.81 -17.05 -3.22
CA VAL A 134 1.96 -16.97 -4.68
C VAL A 134 3.30 -17.64 -5.00
N PRO A 135 3.37 -18.58 -5.96
CA PRO A 135 4.64 -19.15 -6.35
C PRO A 135 5.53 -18.02 -6.86
N THR A 136 6.45 -17.55 -6.02
CA THR A 136 7.61 -16.79 -6.47
C THR A 136 8.37 -17.75 -7.34
N ARG A 137 8.47 -17.46 -8.64
CA ARG A 137 9.44 -18.10 -9.51
C ARG A 137 10.78 -18.08 -8.77
N THR A 138 11.24 -19.25 -8.35
CA THR A 138 12.63 -19.46 -7.98
C THR A 138 13.41 -19.10 -9.24
N HIS A 139 14.07 -17.94 -9.21
CA HIS A 139 15.16 -17.72 -10.15
C HIS A 139 16.18 -18.82 -9.83
N HIS A 140 16.28 -19.78 -10.73
CA HIS A 140 17.37 -20.74 -10.74
C HIS A 140 18.64 -19.90 -10.80
N LEU A 141 19.42 -19.92 -9.71
CA LEU A 141 20.76 -19.34 -9.70
C LEU A 141 21.56 -20.14 -10.73
N PRO A 142 22.16 -19.50 -11.76
CA PRO A 142 23.09 -20.22 -12.61
C PRO A 142 24.30 -20.61 -11.75
N SER A 143 24.70 -21.88 -11.91
CA SER A 143 25.84 -22.50 -11.26
C SER A 143 27.06 -21.58 -11.20
N GLN A 144 27.63 -21.53 -9.99
CA GLN A 144 28.97 -21.11 -9.62
C GLN A 144 29.92 -20.83 -10.81
N ARG A 145 30.17 -19.55 -11.11
CA ARG A 145 31.45 -19.15 -11.69
C ARG A 145 32.37 -18.81 -10.52
N LEU A 146 33.31 -19.72 -10.27
CA LEU A 146 34.42 -19.55 -9.34
C LEU A 146 35.16 -18.25 -9.66
N LEU A 147 35.26 -17.35 -8.68
CA LEU A 147 36.17 -16.20 -8.76
C LEU A 147 37.60 -16.72 -8.55
N PRO A 148 38.57 -16.37 -9.41
CA PRO A 148 39.97 -16.70 -9.16
C PRO A 148 40.47 -15.96 -7.92
N SER A 149 41.40 -16.59 -7.19
CA SER A 149 41.99 -16.03 -5.98
C SER A 149 42.73 -14.71 -6.27
N LEU A 150 42.73 -13.81 -5.28
CA LEU A 150 43.39 -12.49 -5.32
C LEU A 150 44.88 -12.52 -5.73
N GLY A 151 45.52 -13.69 -5.70
CA GLY A 151 46.92 -13.86 -6.15
C GLY A 151 47.11 -13.84 -7.67
N GLN A 152 46.08 -14.10 -8.49
CA GLN A 152 46.24 -14.19 -9.95
C GLN A 152 46.01 -12.85 -10.68
N ALA A 153 45.43 -11.84 -10.03
CA ALA A 153 45.17 -10.54 -10.65
C ALA A 153 46.43 -9.63 -10.72
N LEU A 154 47.49 -9.94 -9.97
CA LEU A 154 48.66 -9.05 -9.83
C LEU A 154 49.84 -9.35 -10.78
N SER A 155 49.82 -10.45 -11.55
CA SER A 155 50.91 -10.75 -12.50
C SER A 155 50.75 -10.13 -13.90
N ALA A 156 49.61 -9.52 -14.22
CA ALA A 156 49.38 -8.93 -15.56
C ALA A 156 49.74 -7.43 -15.65
N ALA A 157 50.18 -6.79 -14.56
CA ALA A 157 50.56 -5.38 -14.54
C ALA A 157 52.07 -5.19 -14.69
N SER A 158 52.64 -5.75 -15.75
CA SER A 158 53.99 -5.43 -16.20
C SER A 158 53.93 -5.20 -17.69
N LEU A 159 53.89 -3.93 -18.11
CA LEU A 159 54.63 -3.31 -19.22
C LEU A 159 54.02 -1.94 -19.57
N SER A 160 54.84 -0.89 -19.34
CA SER A 160 54.92 0.41 -20.05
C SER A 160 53.65 1.26 -20.22
N LEU A 161 53.57 2.36 -19.46
CA LEU A 161 52.70 3.51 -19.77
C LEU A 161 53.21 4.24 -21.03
N PRO A 162 52.36 4.52 -22.04
CA PRO A 162 52.63 5.59 -22.99
C PRO A 162 52.16 6.95 -22.42
N SER A 163 53.02 7.95 -22.57
CA SER A 163 52.79 9.35 -22.21
C SER A 163 51.60 9.93 -22.98
N PHE A 164 50.55 10.37 -22.27
CA PHE A 164 49.44 11.12 -22.87
C PHE A 164 49.78 12.62 -22.98
N PRO A 165 49.58 13.25 -24.15
CA PRO A 165 49.70 14.69 -24.28
C PRO A 165 48.49 15.43 -23.69
N ILE A 166 48.78 16.62 -23.17
CA ILE A 166 47.89 17.59 -22.51
C ILE A 166 46.83 18.09 -23.49
N LEU A 167 45.54 18.05 -23.11
CA LEU A 167 44.47 18.76 -23.82
C LEU A 167 44.27 20.17 -23.23
N PRO A 168 44.07 21.20 -24.07
CA PRO A 168 43.93 22.58 -23.61
C PRO A 168 42.50 22.94 -23.18
N GLU A 169 42.40 23.92 -22.28
CA GLU A 169 41.16 24.58 -21.83
C GLU A 169 40.35 25.16 -22.99
N VAL A 170 39.03 24.95 -22.96
CA VAL A 170 38.08 25.80 -23.68
C VAL A 170 36.93 26.18 -22.76
N ARG A 171 36.75 27.50 -22.66
CA ARG A 171 35.95 28.25 -21.71
C ARG A 171 34.58 28.59 -22.31
N ALA A 172 33.54 28.42 -21.50
CA ALA A 172 32.25 29.13 -21.47
C ALA A 172 31.30 29.09 -22.71
N ARG A 173 30.01 28.86 -22.45
CA ARG A 173 28.99 29.94 -22.24
C ARG A 173 27.61 29.35 -21.90
N CYS A 174 26.89 30.05 -21.02
CA CYS A 174 25.47 29.88 -20.73
C CYS A 174 24.63 30.41 -21.90
N ILE A 175 23.45 29.82 -22.12
CA ILE A 175 22.40 30.34 -23.01
C ILE A 175 21.11 30.40 -22.18
N ASP A 176 20.57 31.62 -22.05
CA ASP A 176 19.19 31.93 -21.69
C ASP A 176 18.31 31.91 -22.96
N GLU A 177 17.09 31.39 -22.83
CA GLU A 177 15.85 31.92 -23.41
C GLU A 177 14.66 31.41 -22.58
#